data_AF-A0A923G3T7-F1
#
_entry.id   AF-A0A923G3T7-F1
#
_cell.length_a   1.000
_cell.length_b   1.000
_cell.length_c   1.000
_cell.angle_alpha   90.00
_cell.angle_beta   90.00
_cell.angle_gamma   90.00
#
_symmetry.space_group_name_H-M   'P 1'
#
loop_
_entity.id
_entity.type
_entity.pdbx_description
1 polymer ?
#
loop_
_entity_poly.entity_id
_entity_poly.type
_entity_poly.pdbx_seq_one_letter_code
_entity_poly.pdbx_strand_id
1 'polypeptide(L)'
;MSEQILPAPALVWQSALEFGSGELWGHLWISLQRLTWGLLAGIVSGLLLGTWLGGSRRAQTLVLPTFVALAQIPTLAWIPLFMLFFGIGELLKLVVLVKAVVVPVTLHTLVGVRDAQPKLREAAAVLRLPPHLLFLRLLLPAALPAFLAGVRLALATGWTSLLAVELLASSEGIGYLMVWGRQLFMLDLVFLCILLIGLVGALMDRGFTRLERGLLHWPQPATGEQLRGQVPRGWQSLLLPAGLLLLWQAANSLGWVDANILTSPLEVLRSLYAGLLDGSLPEALRLSLQRTLAGLLLGGGAGFVLGLLLGLSANAERLLGPSLSALRQVALFAWVPLLTAWFGLGEGAKLVFVALAAFFPLLIATQRGIASLAPQLGEAAQALRLDLPHRLRLLVLPGAAPAIFAGLRLALIYAWLGTIGAEYFMPSDGGIASLMIGAQQLFRMDQVMAAMVLIGLVGALLGHLGQRLESRATRWRSA
;
A
#
# COMPACT_ATOMS: atom_id res chain seq x y z
N MET A 1 -27.14 10.87 -18.55
CA MET A 1 -25.86 10.33 -19.05
C MET A 1 -26.21 9.28 -20.09
N SER A 2 -25.46 9.16 -21.19
CA SER A 2 -25.72 8.11 -22.18
C SER A 2 -25.56 6.73 -21.54
N GLU A 3 -26.33 5.73 -22.00
CA GLU A 3 -26.23 4.33 -21.53
C GLU A 3 -24.80 3.76 -21.67
N GLN A 4 -24.00 4.34 -22.55
CA GLN A 4 -22.57 4.02 -22.74
C GLN A 4 -21.67 4.44 -21.57
N ILE A 5 -22.06 5.44 -20.76
CA ILE A 5 -21.21 6.00 -19.69
C ILE A 5 -21.55 5.37 -18.32
N LEU A 6 -22.84 5.08 -18.10
CA LEU A 6 -23.31 4.41 -16.90
C LEU A 6 -24.35 3.35 -17.32
N PRO A 7 -23.90 2.11 -17.59
CA PRO A 7 -24.76 1.06 -18.10
C PRO A 7 -25.82 0.69 -17.07
N ALA A 8 -27.02 0.35 -17.57
CA ALA A 8 -28.08 -0.15 -16.71
C ALA A 8 -27.64 -1.45 -16.01
N PRO A 9 -28.03 -1.71 -14.74
CA PRO A 9 -27.70 -2.95 -14.05
C PRO A 9 -28.14 -4.21 -14.82
N ALA A 10 -29.24 -4.11 -15.57
CA ALA A 10 -29.72 -5.19 -16.44
C ALA A 10 -28.72 -5.51 -17.56
N LEU A 11 -28.06 -4.50 -18.13
CA LEU A 11 -27.06 -4.67 -19.18
C LEU A 11 -25.79 -5.31 -18.58
N VAL A 12 -25.32 -4.83 -17.42
CA VAL A 12 -24.19 -5.47 -16.70
C VAL A 12 -24.48 -6.95 -16.39
N TRP A 13 -25.73 -7.28 -16.04
CA TRP A 13 -26.16 -8.66 -15.82
C TRP A 13 -26.18 -9.48 -17.10
N GLN A 14 -26.62 -8.92 -18.22
CA GLN A 14 -26.56 -9.58 -19.53
C GLN A 14 -25.12 -9.85 -19.95
N SER A 15 -24.22 -8.87 -19.81
CA SER A 15 -22.79 -9.04 -20.06
C SER A 15 -22.18 -10.11 -19.16
N ALA A 16 -22.65 -10.25 -17.91
CA ALA A 16 -22.23 -11.32 -17.02
C ALA A 16 -22.60 -12.72 -17.55
N LEU A 17 -23.75 -12.86 -18.22
CA LEU A 17 -24.17 -14.11 -18.84
C LEU A 17 -23.41 -14.38 -20.15
N GLU A 18 -23.21 -13.35 -20.97
CA GLU A 18 -22.50 -13.44 -22.25
C GLU A 18 -21.01 -13.78 -22.06
N PHE A 19 -20.29 -12.96 -21.28
CA PHE A 19 -18.85 -13.15 -21.01
C PHE A 19 -18.58 -14.21 -19.95
N GLY A 20 -19.58 -14.58 -19.15
CA GLY A 20 -19.50 -15.67 -18.18
C GLY A 20 -19.34 -17.06 -18.81
N SER A 21 -19.55 -17.18 -20.13
CA SER A 21 -19.47 -18.44 -20.89
C SER A 21 -18.04 -18.98 -21.08
N GLY A 22 -17.00 -18.24 -20.70
CA GLY A 22 -15.63 -18.79 -20.59
C GLY A 22 -14.50 -17.75 -20.54
N GLU A 23 -14.63 -16.64 -21.27
CA GLU A 23 -13.56 -15.64 -21.38
C GLU A 23 -13.26 -14.95 -20.04
N LEU A 24 -14.29 -14.51 -19.32
CA LEU A 24 -14.13 -13.84 -18.02
C LEU A 24 -13.45 -14.75 -16.99
N TRP A 25 -13.88 -16.01 -16.92
CA TRP A 25 -13.31 -16.99 -15.99
C TRP A 25 -11.88 -17.37 -16.35
N GLY A 26 -11.55 -17.47 -17.64
CA GLY A 26 -10.19 -17.71 -18.09
C GLY A 26 -9.23 -16.61 -17.63
N HIS A 27 -9.62 -15.34 -17.83
CA HIS A 27 -8.83 -14.20 -17.37
C HIS A 27 -8.75 -14.09 -15.84
N LEU A 28 -9.85 -14.35 -15.11
CA LEU A 28 -9.81 -14.43 -13.64
C LEU A 28 -8.85 -15.52 -13.16
N TRP A 29 -8.91 -16.70 -13.78
CA TRP A 29 -8.07 -17.83 -13.42
C TRP A 29 -6.59 -17.53 -13.61
N ILE A 30 -6.23 -16.91 -14.74
CA ILE A 30 -4.86 -16.46 -15.01
C ILE A 30 -4.39 -15.46 -13.94
N SER A 31 -5.21 -14.47 -13.58
CA SER A 31 -4.88 -13.53 -12.50
C SER A 31 -4.70 -14.24 -11.15
N LEU A 32 -5.57 -15.20 -10.81
CA LEU A 32 -5.45 -15.98 -9.58
C LEU A 32 -4.20 -16.87 -9.56
N GLN A 33 -3.82 -17.47 -10.70
CA GLN A 33 -2.59 -18.26 -10.82
C GLN A 33 -1.35 -17.39 -10.59
N ARG A 34 -1.27 -16.22 -11.25
CA ARG A 34 -0.19 -15.25 -11.05
C ARG A 34 -0.11 -14.83 -9.58
N LEU A 35 -1.26 -14.51 -8.98
CA LEU A 35 -1.35 -14.16 -7.58
C LEU A 35 -0.80 -15.26 -6.67
N THR A 36 -1.20 -16.50 -6.92
CA THR A 36 -0.78 -17.65 -6.12
C THR A 36 0.73 -17.85 -6.18
N TRP A 37 1.32 -17.84 -7.38
CA TRP A 37 2.76 -18.03 -7.54
C TRP A 37 3.59 -16.89 -6.93
N GLY A 38 3.20 -15.65 -7.17
CA GLY A 38 3.90 -14.50 -6.56
C GLY A 38 3.72 -14.43 -5.05
N LEU A 39 2.56 -14.84 -4.52
CA LEU A 39 2.33 -14.93 -3.08
C LEU A 39 3.17 -16.04 -2.44
N LEU A 40 3.24 -17.23 -3.04
CA LEU A 40 4.08 -18.32 -2.55
C LEU A 40 5.57 -17.93 -2.54
N ALA A 41 6.08 -17.45 -3.68
CA ALA A 41 7.48 -17.03 -3.79
C ALA A 41 7.80 -15.85 -2.84
N GLY A 42 6.90 -14.88 -2.73
CA GLY A 42 7.05 -13.73 -1.84
C GLY A 42 6.93 -14.06 -0.36
N ILE A 43 6.07 -15.01 0.02
CA ILE A 43 5.97 -15.49 1.42
C ILE A 43 7.22 -16.26 1.79
N VAL A 44 7.71 -17.16 0.94
CA VAL A 44 8.91 -17.96 1.22
C VAL A 44 10.13 -17.04 1.38
N SER A 45 10.39 -16.17 0.40
CA SER A 45 11.51 -15.22 0.49
C SER A 45 11.32 -14.22 1.64
N GLY A 46 10.09 -13.76 1.88
CA GLY A 46 9.76 -12.85 2.97
C GLY A 46 10.00 -13.46 4.35
N LEU A 47 9.60 -14.72 4.55
CA LEU A 47 9.78 -15.51 5.76
C LEU A 47 11.27 -15.80 6.02
N LEU A 48 12.02 -16.19 4.99
CA LEU A 48 13.46 -16.44 5.09
C LEU A 48 14.21 -15.16 5.50
N LEU A 49 13.93 -14.04 4.83
CA LEU A 49 14.55 -12.76 5.15
C LEU A 49 14.13 -12.26 6.54
N GLY A 50 12.84 -12.37 6.88
CA GLY A 50 12.31 -11.89 8.16
C GLY A 50 12.85 -12.68 9.35
N THR A 51 12.95 -14.01 9.23
CA THR A 51 13.55 -14.87 10.26
C THR A 51 15.05 -14.60 10.41
N TRP A 52 15.77 -14.42 9.31
CA TRP A 52 17.21 -14.08 9.34
C TRP A 52 17.47 -12.72 9.99
N LEU A 53 16.73 -11.69 9.59
CA LEU A 53 16.85 -10.35 10.16
C LEU A 53 16.39 -10.30 11.63
N GLY A 54 15.37 -11.07 12.01
CA GLY A 54 14.85 -11.12 13.38
C GLY A 54 15.73 -11.94 14.33
N GLY A 55 16.43 -12.96 13.81
CA GLY A 55 17.33 -13.82 14.58
C GLY A 55 18.74 -13.26 14.77
N SER A 56 19.21 -12.37 13.88
CA SER A 56 20.60 -11.87 13.88
C SER A 56 20.70 -10.35 14.05
N ARG A 57 21.31 -9.90 15.16
CA ARG A 57 21.62 -8.47 15.39
C ARG A 57 22.52 -7.87 14.30
N ARG A 58 23.44 -8.68 13.75
CA ARG A 58 24.33 -8.24 12.65
C ARG A 58 23.52 -8.03 11.36
N ALA A 59 22.66 -8.97 11.00
CA ALA A 59 21.81 -8.84 9.82
C ALA A 59 20.84 -7.65 9.96
N GLN A 60 20.25 -7.47 11.14
CA GLN A 60 19.41 -6.32 11.45
C GLN A 60 20.18 -4.99 11.33
N THR A 61 21.45 -4.95 11.71
CA THR A 61 22.24 -3.71 11.64
C THR A 61 22.68 -3.41 10.22
N LEU A 62 23.13 -4.42 9.47
CA LEU A 62 23.69 -4.23 8.12
C LEU A 62 22.61 -4.18 7.03
N VAL A 63 21.62 -5.09 7.05
CA VAL A 63 20.72 -5.33 5.91
C VAL A 63 19.39 -4.59 6.05
N LEU A 64 18.84 -4.49 7.26
CA LEU A 64 17.54 -3.83 7.48
C LEU A 64 17.47 -2.38 6.95
N PRO A 65 18.49 -1.52 7.11
CA PRO A 65 18.44 -0.15 6.59
C PRO A 65 18.25 -0.11 5.08
N THR A 66 19.01 -0.92 4.33
CA THR A 66 18.89 -1.05 2.87
C THR A 66 17.54 -1.61 2.48
N PHE A 67 17.09 -2.67 3.17
CA PHE A 67 15.80 -3.30 2.90
C PHE A 67 14.65 -2.30 3.07
N VAL A 68 14.64 -1.55 4.17
CA VAL A 68 13.63 -0.52 4.44
C VAL A 68 13.72 0.61 3.42
N ALA A 69 14.92 1.05 3.02
CA ALA A 69 15.09 2.07 1.99
C ALA A 69 14.48 1.63 0.64
N LEU A 70 14.75 0.40 0.20
CA LEU A 70 14.15 -0.16 -1.03
C LEU A 70 12.64 -0.44 -0.89
N ALA A 71 12.16 -0.64 0.34
CA ALA A 71 10.74 -0.80 0.64
C ALA A 71 9.97 0.53 0.58
N GLN A 72 10.63 1.69 0.74
CA GLN A 72 9.97 3.01 0.63
C GLN A 72 9.54 3.32 -0.81
N ILE A 73 10.26 2.78 -1.80
CA ILE A 73 9.91 2.98 -3.21
C ILE A 73 8.67 2.11 -3.51
N PRO A 74 7.51 2.72 -3.85
CA PRO A 74 6.29 1.98 -4.15
C PRO A 74 6.50 0.99 -5.29
N THR A 75 5.84 -0.17 -5.23
CA THR A 75 6.02 -1.22 -6.25
C THR A 75 5.77 -0.71 -7.67
N LEU A 76 4.82 0.21 -7.87
CA LEU A 76 4.56 0.85 -9.17
C LEU A 76 5.78 1.53 -9.77
N ALA A 77 6.57 2.23 -8.96
CA ALA A 77 7.75 2.96 -9.44
C ALA A 77 8.86 2.00 -9.91
N TRP A 78 8.84 0.75 -9.48
CA TRP A 78 9.77 -0.27 -9.98
C TRP A 78 9.41 -0.81 -11.37
N ILE A 79 8.17 -0.61 -11.84
CA ILE A 79 7.69 -1.25 -13.06
C ILE A 79 8.53 -0.87 -14.29
N PRO A 80 8.84 0.42 -14.59
CA PRO A 80 9.70 0.79 -15.71
C PRO A 80 11.06 0.08 -15.72
N LEU A 81 11.70 0.00 -14.54
CA LEU A 81 12.98 -0.66 -14.38
C LEU A 81 12.84 -2.18 -14.62
N PHE A 82 11.85 -2.81 -14.00
CA PHE A 82 11.62 -4.24 -14.18
C PHE A 82 11.20 -4.60 -15.61
N MET A 83 10.46 -3.74 -16.30
CA MET A 83 10.12 -3.90 -17.72
C MET A 83 11.37 -3.96 -18.59
N LEU A 84 12.36 -3.14 -18.29
CA LEU A 84 13.60 -3.13 -19.05
C LEU A 84 14.44 -4.39 -18.77
N PHE A 85 14.55 -4.80 -17.51
CA PHE A 85 15.36 -5.97 -17.12
C PHE A 85 14.75 -7.31 -17.53
N PHE A 86 13.43 -7.44 -17.40
CA PHE A 86 12.73 -8.73 -17.54
C PHE A 86 11.81 -8.79 -18.77
N GLY A 87 11.65 -7.68 -19.49
CA GLY A 87 10.67 -7.53 -20.57
C GLY A 87 9.23 -7.37 -20.04
N ILE A 88 8.26 -7.35 -20.96
CA ILE A 88 6.81 -7.16 -20.66
C ILE A 88 6.10 -8.52 -20.44
N GLY A 89 6.86 -9.58 -20.17
CA GLY A 89 6.34 -10.96 -20.05
C GLY A 89 5.78 -11.32 -18.67
N GLU A 90 5.54 -12.63 -18.45
CA GLU A 90 5.09 -13.16 -17.15
C GLU A 90 6.09 -12.89 -16.01
N LEU A 91 7.39 -12.87 -16.32
CA LEU A 91 8.44 -12.64 -15.32
C LEU A 91 8.31 -11.27 -14.65
N LEU A 92 7.98 -10.21 -15.41
CA LEU A 92 7.72 -8.88 -14.87
C LEU A 92 6.59 -8.91 -13.82
N LYS A 93 5.47 -9.55 -14.17
CA LYS A 93 4.27 -9.63 -13.32
C LYS A 93 4.60 -10.35 -12.01
N LEU A 94 5.34 -11.46 -12.10
CA LEU A 94 5.78 -12.23 -10.93
C LEU A 94 6.78 -11.45 -10.07
N VAL A 95 7.77 -10.77 -10.65
CA VAL A 95 8.77 -10.00 -9.88
C VAL A 95 8.12 -8.81 -9.17
N VAL A 96 7.23 -8.08 -9.85
CA VAL A 96 6.42 -7.00 -9.24
C VAL A 96 5.63 -7.53 -8.05
N LEU A 97 4.98 -8.68 -8.23
CA LEU A 97 4.15 -9.29 -7.19
C LEU A 97 4.99 -9.78 -6.01
N VAL A 98 6.11 -10.45 -6.26
CA VAL A 98 7.06 -10.88 -5.22
C VAL A 98 7.55 -9.66 -4.44
N LYS A 99 7.93 -8.56 -5.12
CA LYS A 99 8.33 -7.31 -4.44
C LYS A 99 7.22 -6.75 -3.53
N ALA A 100 5.96 -6.80 -3.97
CA ALA A 100 4.82 -6.33 -3.18
C ALA A 100 4.51 -7.20 -1.95
N VAL A 101 4.80 -8.51 -2.02
CA VAL A 101 4.52 -9.50 -0.95
C VAL A 101 5.68 -9.61 0.04
N VAL A 102 6.93 -9.58 -0.44
CA VAL A 102 8.14 -9.76 0.39
C VAL A 102 8.21 -8.73 1.50
N VAL A 103 7.95 -7.45 1.19
CA VAL A 103 8.08 -6.35 2.15
C VAL A 103 7.24 -6.55 3.42
N PRO A 104 5.90 -6.67 3.34
CA PRO A 104 5.07 -6.85 4.53
C PRO A 104 5.38 -8.17 5.25
N VAL A 105 5.62 -9.28 4.54
CA VAL A 105 5.95 -10.56 5.18
C VAL A 105 7.27 -10.48 5.96
N THR A 106 8.32 -9.91 5.36
CA THR A 106 9.62 -9.76 6.03
C THR A 106 9.52 -8.89 7.27
N LEU A 107 8.89 -7.71 7.17
CA LEU A 107 8.81 -6.78 8.31
C LEU A 107 8.00 -7.35 9.46
N HIS A 108 6.86 -7.99 9.18
CA HIS A 108 6.03 -8.60 10.20
C HIS A 108 6.65 -9.86 10.80
N THR A 109 7.31 -10.70 10.00
CA THR A 109 8.07 -11.86 10.50
C THR A 109 9.23 -11.43 11.39
N LEU A 110 9.99 -10.40 10.96
CA LEU A 110 11.06 -9.81 11.76
C LEU A 110 10.53 -9.38 13.14
N VAL A 111 9.43 -8.62 13.17
CA VAL A 111 8.80 -8.17 14.42
C VAL A 111 8.36 -9.36 15.26
N GLY A 112 7.70 -10.37 14.67
CA GLY A 112 7.29 -11.58 15.39
C GLY A 112 8.45 -12.34 16.03
N VAL A 113 9.55 -12.53 15.29
CA VAL A 113 10.75 -13.25 15.78
C VAL A 113 11.51 -12.45 16.84
N ARG A 114 11.52 -11.12 16.72
CA ARG A 114 12.19 -10.21 17.66
C ARG A 114 11.39 -10.03 18.96
N ASP A 115 10.08 -9.80 18.82
CA ASP A 115 9.19 -9.46 19.93
C ASP A 115 8.69 -10.72 20.66
N ALA A 116 8.90 -11.94 20.12
CA ALA A 116 8.86 -13.19 20.89
C ALA A 116 9.86 -13.07 22.07
N GLN A 117 9.30 -12.66 23.21
CA GLN A 117 9.94 -11.82 24.21
C GLN A 117 11.23 -12.39 24.83
N PRO A 118 12.14 -11.52 25.34
CA PRO A 118 13.25 -11.92 26.20
C PRO A 118 12.81 -12.85 27.33
N LYS A 119 11.62 -12.63 27.89
CA LYS A 119 11.01 -13.46 28.95
C LYS A 119 10.81 -14.92 28.55
N LEU A 120 10.42 -15.19 27.30
CA LEU A 120 10.28 -16.57 26.80
C LEU A 120 11.66 -17.24 26.66
N ARG A 121 12.68 -16.48 26.25
CA ARG A 121 14.07 -16.97 26.18
C ARG A 121 14.66 -17.18 27.58
N GLU A 122 14.37 -16.29 28.53
CA GLU A 122 14.74 -16.43 29.95
C GLU A 122 14.06 -17.65 30.58
N ALA A 123 12.75 -17.82 30.38
CA ALA A 123 12.01 -19.00 30.83
C ALA A 123 12.56 -20.29 30.21
N ALA A 124 12.89 -20.28 28.91
CA ALA A 124 13.51 -21.41 28.24
C ALA A 124 14.91 -21.72 28.78
N ALA A 125 15.70 -20.70 29.12
CA ALA A 125 17.01 -20.85 29.73
C ALA A 125 16.91 -21.45 31.14
N VAL A 126 15.95 -21.01 31.95
CA VAL A 126 15.66 -21.58 33.28
C VAL A 126 15.24 -23.05 33.16
N LEU A 127 14.38 -23.37 32.18
CA LEU A 127 13.92 -24.73 31.90
C LEU A 127 14.95 -25.59 31.14
N ARG A 128 16.13 -25.03 30.79
CA ARG A 128 17.19 -25.67 30.00
C ARG A 128 16.68 -26.34 28.72
N LEU A 129 15.74 -25.69 28.03
CA LEU A 129 15.18 -26.22 26.79
C LEU A 129 16.26 -26.27 25.70
N PRO A 130 16.35 -27.38 24.94
CA PRO A 130 17.25 -27.44 23.79
C PRO A 130 16.81 -26.47 22.68
N PRO A 131 17.73 -26.02 21.81
CA PRO A 131 17.48 -24.95 20.85
C PRO A 131 16.37 -25.27 19.84
N HIS A 132 16.20 -26.54 19.46
CA HIS A 132 15.13 -26.97 18.57
C HIS A 132 13.75 -26.86 19.23
N LEU A 133 13.63 -27.13 20.53
CA LEU A 133 12.37 -26.96 21.28
C LEU A 133 12.08 -25.47 21.54
N LEU A 134 13.11 -24.68 21.81
CA LEU A 134 12.97 -23.23 21.90
C LEU A 134 12.42 -22.65 20.58
N PHE A 135 12.96 -23.08 19.44
CA PHE A 135 12.49 -22.63 18.14
C PHE A 135 11.06 -23.13 17.83
N LEU A 136 10.83 -24.45 17.89
CA LEU A 136 9.57 -25.05 17.44
C LEU A 136 8.40 -24.84 18.39
N ARG A 137 8.63 -24.81 19.71
CA ARG A 137 7.55 -24.73 20.71
C ARG A 137 7.35 -23.33 21.30
N LEU A 138 8.36 -22.47 21.27
CA LEU A 138 8.24 -21.11 21.82
C LEU A 138 8.25 -20.05 20.74
N LEU A 139 9.33 -19.97 19.95
CA LEU A 139 9.50 -18.87 18.98
C LEU A 139 8.53 -18.95 17.80
N LEU A 140 8.39 -20.12 17.18
CA LEU A 140 7.53 -20.29 16.00
C LEU A 140 6.06 -20.00 16.35
N PRO A 141 5.47 -20.54 17.44
CA PRO A 141 4.11 -20.17 17.84
C PRO A 141 3.99 -18.70 18.21
N ALA A 142 4.96 -18.12 18.91
CA ALA A 142 4.91 -16.70 19.28
C ALA A 142 4.99 -15.75 18.07
N ALA A 143 5.74 -16.12 17.03
CA ALA A 143 5.89 -15.32 15.81
C ALA A 143 4.75 -15.52 14.80
N LEU A 144 4.01 -16.63 14.90
CA LEU A 144 2.95 -17.01 13.95
C LEU A 144 1.87 -15.92 13.73
N PRO A 145 1.39 -15.19 14.76
CA PRO A 145 0.40 -14.12 14.54
C PRO A 145 0.93 -12.97 13.73
N ALA A 146 2.15 -12.52 14.06
CA ALA A 146 2.77 -11.43 13.36
C ALA A 146 2.99 -11.84 11.90
N PHE A 147 3.50 -13.06 11.66
CA PHE A 147 3.62 -13.63 10.32
C PHE A 147 2.28 -13.65 9.57
N LEU A 148 1.21 -14.18 10.17
CA LEU A 148 -0.12 -14.22 9.55
C LEU A 148 -0.68 -12.82 9.27
N ALA A 149 -0.48 -11.84 10.16
CA ALA A 149 -0.82 -10.45 9.90
C ALA A 149 -0.03 -9.90 8.70
N GLY A 150 1.26 -10.25 8.58
CA GLY A 150 2.09 -9.95 7.42
C GLY A 150 1.56 -10.57 6.14
N VAL A 151 1.16 -11.84 6.17
CA VAL A 151 0.55 -12.53 5.01
C VAL A 151 -0.78 -11.89 4.62
N ARG A 152 -1.63 -11.49 5.57
CA ARG A 152 -2.89 -10.77 5.27
C ARG A 152 -2.62 -9.46 4.54
N LEU A 153 -1.65 -8.69 5.03
CA LEU A 153 -1.25 -7.44 4.39
C LEU A 153 -0.66 -7.71 3.00
N ALA A 154 0.17 -8.74 2.87
CA ALA A 154 0.78 -9.15 1.62
C ALA A 154 -0.23 -9.62 0.57
N LEU A 155 -1.30 -10.29 1.00
CA LEU A 155 -2.42 -10.69 0.13
C LEU A 155 -3.11 -9.46 -0.46
N ALA A 156 -3.39 -8.45 0.37
CA ALA A 156 -4.01 -7.20 -0.07
C ALA A 156 -3.08 -6.38 -0.99
N THR A 157 -1.80 -6.20 -0.61
CA THR A 157 -0.84 -5.46 -1.44
C THR A 157 -0.55 -6.20 -2.74
N GLY A 158 -0.40 -7.53 -2.69
CA GLY A 158 -0.21 -8.38 -3.85
C GLY A 158 -1.38 -8.30 -4.83
N TRP A 159 -2.62 -8.37 -4.34
CA TRP A 159 -3.83 -8.20 -5.16
C TRP A 159 -3.85 -6.84 -5.88
N THR A 160 -3.60 -5.75 -5.15
CA THR A 160 -3.58 -4.40 -5.75
C THR A 160 -2.43 -4.21 -6.74
N SER A 161 -1.26 -4.79 -6.46
CA SER A 161 -0.09 -4.70 -7.32
C SER A 161 -0.23 -5.54 -8.59
N LEU A 162 -0.88 -6.71 -8.50
CA LEU A 162 -1.22 -7.54 -9.64
C LEU A 162 -2.15 -6.79 -10.60
N LEU A 163 -3.22 -6.20 -10.07
CA LEU A 163 -4.16 -5.43 -10.89
C LEU A 163 -3.46 -4.26 -11.58
N ALA A 164 -2.59 -3.55 -10.87
CA ALA A 164 -1.82 -2.47 -11.46
C ALA A 164 -0.92 -2.93 -12.62
N VAL A 165 -0.17 -4.03 -12.47
CA VAL A 165 0.70 -4.52 -13.55
C VAL A 165 -0.10 -5.10 -14.71
N GLU A 166 -1.23 -5.75 -14.45
CA GLU A 166 -2.11 -6.26 -15.51
C GLU A 166 -2.79 -5.14 -16.32
N LEU A 167 -3.19 -4.05 -15.65
CA LEU A 167 -3.73 -2.86 -16.32
C LEU A 167 -2.69 -2.18 -17.22
N LEU A 168 -1.41 -2.31 -16.90
CA LEU A 168 -0.37 -1.62 -17.64
C LEU A 168 0.23 -2.46 -18.77
N ALA A 169 0.50 -3.73 -18.49
CA ALA A 169 1.52 -4.50 -19.17
C ALA A 169 1.17 -5.98 -19.19
N SER A 170 -0.05 -6.27 -19.60
CA SER A 170 -0.49 -7.64 -19.81
C SER A 170 -1.42 -7.74 -21.01
N SER A 171 -1.36 -8.87 -21.70
CA SER A 171 -2.28 -9.28 -22.76
C SER A 171 -3.40 -10.19 -22.25
N GLU A 172 -3.38 -10.53 -20.96
CA GLU A 172 -4.32 -11.45 -20.31
C GLU A 172 -4.52 -11.07 -18.84
N GLY A 173 -5.65 -11.46 -18.26
CA GLY A 173 -5.97 -11.22 -16.85
C GLY A 173 -7.11 -10.23 -16.72
N ILE A 174 -7.66 -10.09 -15.52
CA ILE A 174 -8.80 -9.18 -15.31
C ILE A 174 -8.37 -7.73 -15.55
N GLY A 175 -7.15 -7.33 -15.13
CA GLY A 175 -6.67 -5.98 -15.42
C GLY A 175 -6.64 -5.67 -16.92
N TYR A 176 -6.19 -6.63 -17.74
CA TYR A 176 -6.22 -6.50 -19.20
C TYR A 176 -7.65 -6.33 -19.73
N LEU A 177 -8.59 -7.19 -19.30
CA LEU A 177 -9.99 -7.10 -19.71
C LEU A 177 -10.62 -5.74 -19.41
N MET A 178 -10.24 -5.11 -18.30
CA MET A 178 -10.75 -3.78 -17.97
C MET A 178 -10.23 -2.69 -18.91
N VAL A 179 -8.95 -2.75 -19.29
CA VAL A 179 -8.39 -1.82 -20.26
C VAL A 179 -9.01 -2.03 -21.62
N TRP A 180 -9.17 -3.28 -22.03
CA TRP A 180 -9.82 -3.67 -23.28
C TRP A 180 -11.27 -3.21 -23.35
N GLY A 181 -12.08 -3.51 -22.31
CA GLY A 181 -13.46 -3.07 -22.22
C GLY A 181 -13.60 -1.55 -22.29
N ARG A 182 -12.70 -0.82 -21.62
CA ARG A 182 -12.65 0.65 -21.74
C ARG A 182 -12.28 1.11 -23.15
N GLN A 183 -11.31 0.50 -23.81
CA GLN A 183 -10.91 0.86 -25.19
C GLN A 183 -12.06 0.68 -26.18
N LEU A 184 -12.87 -0.37 -25.98
CA LEU A 184 -14.07 -0.63 -26.78
C LEU A 184 -15.32 0.12 -26.30
N PHE A 185 -15.20 0.99 -25.29
CA PHE A 185 -16.33 1.67 -24.63
C PHE A 185 -17.41 0.72 -24.07
N MET A 186 -17.04 -0.53 -23.79
CA MET A 186 -17.86 -1.53 -23.11
C MET A 186 -17.74 -1.37 -21.59
N LEU A 187 -18.32 -0.29 -21.06
CA LEU A 187 -18.22 0.01 -19.62
C LEU A 187 -18.95 -1.01 -18.76
N ASP A 188 -19.95 -1.70 -19.29
CA ASP A 188 -20.62 -2.83 -18.68
C ASP A 188 -19.66 -3.97 -18.31
N LEU A 189 -18.74 -4.32 -19.21
CA LEU A 189 -17.66 -5.27 -18.93
C LEU A 189 -16.70 -4.73 -17.86
N VAL A 190 -16.40 -3.42 -17.87
CA VAL A 190 -15.56 -2.78 -16.84
C VAL A 190 -16.24 -2.85 -15.47
N PHE A 191 -17.54 -2.57 -15.38
CA PHE A 191 -18.33 -2.68 -14.15
C PHE A 191 -18.38 -4.12 -13.65
N LEU A 192 -18.60 -5.09 -14.54
CA LEU A 192 -18.56 -6.51 -14.22
C LEU A 192 -17.20 -6.92 -13.64
N CYS A 193 -16.10 -6.48 -14.26
CA CYS A 193 -14.75 -6.73 -13.78
C CYS A 193 -14.50 -6.09 -12.41
N ILE A 194 -14.95 -4.85 -12.17
CA ILE A 194 -14.87 -4.17 -10.87
C ILE A 194 -15.62 -4.95 -9.79
N LEU A 195 -16.84 -5.40 -10.08
CA LEU A 195 -17.66 -6.21 -9.17
C LEU A 195 -16.96 -7.53 -8.84
N LEU A 196 -16.43 -8.21 -9.87
CA LEU A 196 -15.72 -9.48 -9.73
C LEU A 196 -14.45 -9.32 -8.89
N ILE A 197 -13.66 -8.27 -9.13
CA ILE A 197 -12.47 -7.93 -8.35
C ILE A 197 -12.83 -7.71 -6.88
N GLY A 198 -13.88 -6.92 -6.62
CA GLY A 198 -14.39 -6.66 -5.28
C GLY A 198 -14.81 -7.95 -4.58
N LEU A 199 -15.58 -8.80 -5.27
CA LEU A 199 -16.05 -10.09 -4.76
C LEU A 199 -14.89 -11.04 -4.44
N VAL A 200 -13.94 -11.20 -5.35
CA VAL A 200 -12.77 -12.07 -5.17
C VAL A 200 -11.90 -11.57 -4.02
N GLY A 201 -11.61 -10.27 -3.96
CA GLY A 201 -10.90 -9.66 -2.83
C GLY A 201 -11.62 -9.87 -1.49
N ALA A 202 -12.95 -9.79 -1.50
CA ALA A 202 -13.79 -10.10 -0.33
C ALA A 202 -13.67 -11.54 0.13
N LEU A 203 -13.73 -12.48 -0.82
CA LEU A 203 -13.66 -13.91 -0.56
C LEU A 203 -12.28 -14.27 -0.03
N MET A 204 -11.23 -13.68 -0.58
CA MET A 204 -9.85 -13.83 -0.11
C MET A 204 -9.68 -13.32 1.34
N ASP A 205 -10.16 -12.11 1.65
CA ASP A 205 -10.06 -11.54 3.01
C ASP A 205 -10.86 -12.35 4.05
N ARG A 206 -12.07 -12.79 3.68
CA ARG A 206 -12.88 -13.67 4.54
C ARG A 206 -12.27 -15.06 4.70
N GLY A 207 -11.75 -15.63 3.62
CA GLY A 207 -11.05 -16.92 3.63
C GLY A 207 -9.84 -16.86 4.55
N PHE A 208 -9.03 -15.82 4.42
CA PHE A 208 -7.87 -15.60 5.29
C PHE A 208 -8.28 -15.43 6.75
N THR A 209 -9.31 -14.62 7.03
CA THR A 209 -9.78 -14.40 8.41
C THR A 209 -10.29 -15.70 9.06
N ARG A 210 -10.95 -16.58 8.29
CA ARG A 210 -11.38 -17.90 8.79
C ARG A 210 -10.18 -18.80 9.09
N LEU A 211 -9.18 -18.82 8.22
CA LEU A 211 -7.93 -19.56 8.44
C LEU A 211 -7.19 -19.03 9.67
N GLU A 212 -7.09 -17.71 9.82
CA GLU A 212 -6.45 -17.05 10.95
C GLU A 212 -7.11 -17.46 12.28
N ARG A 213 -8.43 -17.44 12.36
CA ARG A 213 -9.18 -17.87 13.56
C ARG A 213 -9.05 -19.36 13.86
N GLY A 214 -8.92 -20.19 12.83
CA GLY A 214 -8.68 -21.63 13.00
C GLY A 214 -7.28 -21.96 13.50
N LEU A 215 -6.28 -21.20 13.05
CA LEU A 215 -4.87 -21.40 13.44
C LEU A 215 -4.50 -20.72 14.77
N LEU A 216 -5.10 -19.57 15.08
CA LEU A 216 -4.78 -18.75 16.25
C LEU A 216 -5.89 -18.81 17.29
N HIS A 217 -5.75 -19.73 18.24
CA HIS A 217 -6.65 -19.90 19.39
C HIS A 217 -6.32 -19.05 20.63
N TRP A 218 -5.14 -18.42 20.71
CA TRP A 218 -4.71 -17.67 21.90
C TRP A 218 -4.76 -16.14 21.73
N PRO A 219 -5.15 -15.35 22.76
CA PRO A 219 -5.33 -13.89 22.69
C PRO A 219 -4.02 -13.14 22.46
N GLN A 220 -4.10 -11.97 21.81
CA GLN A 220 -2.92 -11.17 21.44
C GLN A 220 -2.97 -9.75 22.02
N PRO A 221 -1.86 -9.24 22.58
CA PRO A 221 -1.65 -7.80 22.64
C PRO A 221 -1.39 -7.27 21.22
N ALA A 222 -1.97 -6.09 20.91
CA ALA A 222 -1.79 -5.46 19.61
C ALA A 222 -0.30 -5.26 19.30
N THR A 223 0.22 -5.98 18.31
CA THR A 223 1.63 -5.93 17.85
C THR A 223 1.97 -4.58 17.16
N GLY A 224 1.11 -3.57 17.28
CA GLY A 224 1.15 -2.32 16.54
C GLY A 224 2.02 -1.20 17.14
N GLU A 225 2.49 -1.31 18.39
CA GLU A 225 3.30 -0.24 19.01
C GLU A 225 4.82 -0.40 18.88
N GLN A 226 5.35 -1.57 18.48
CA GLN A 226 6.75 -1.91 18.75
C GLN A 226 7.76 -1.78 17.59
N LEU A 227 7.37 -1.26 16.41
CA LEU A 227 8.38 -0.73 15.47
C LEU A 227 9.01 0.59 15.97
N ARG A 228 8.50 1.19 17.06
CA ARG A 228 9.04 2.43 17.66
C ARG A 228 10.43 2.26 18.32
N GLY A 229 11.01 1.07 18.33
CA GLY A 229 12.32 0.81 18.94
C GLY A 229 13.36 0.32 17.95
N GLN A 230 14.25 1.26 17.56
CA GLN A 230 15.65 1.05 17.17
C GLN A 230 15.93 0.35 15.82
N VAL A 231 15.87 1.12 14.72
CA VAL A 231 16.91 0.94 13.68
C VAL A 231 18.23 1.28 14.36
N PRO A 232 19.20 0.36 14.46
CA PRO A 232 20.46 0.64 15.14
C PRO A 232 21.13 1.87 14.51
N ARG A 233 21.21 2.96 15.27
CA ARG A 233 21.78 4.26 14.86
C ARG A 233 23.31 4.26 14.93
N GLY A 234 23.95 3.27 14.32
CA GLY A 234 25.40 3.18 14.23
C GLY A 234 25.89 3.44 12.82
N TRP A 235 27.10 3.97 12.67
CA TRP A 235 27.81 4.06 11.38
C TRP A 235 27.87 2.72 10.63
N GLN A 236 27.86 1.61 11.38
CA GLN A 236 27.80 0.24 10.84
C GLN A 236 26.57 0.00 9.95
N SER A 237 25.44 0.67 10.22
CA SER A 237 24.21 0.55 9.44
C SER A 237 24.32 1.12 8.01
N LEU A 238 25.30 1.97 7.77
CA LEU A 238 25.57 2.57 6.46
C LEU A 238 26.56 1.75 5.62
N LEU A 239 27.24 0.76 6.21
CA LEU A 239 28.28 -0.01 5.52
C LEU A 239 27.73 -0.78 4.31
N LEU A 240 26.59 -1.45 4.47
CA LEU A 240 26.00 -2.23 3.38
C LEU A 240 25.33 -1.34 2.32
N PRO A 241 24.55 -0.29 2.65
CA PRO A 241 24.11 0.69 1.66
C PRO A 241 25.29 1.29 0.87
N ALA A 242 26.33 1.77 1.56
CA ALA A 242 27.50 2.36 0.92
C ALA A 242 28.26 1.33 0.07
N GLY A 243 28.44 0.10 0.58
CA GLY A 243 29.07 -0.98 -0.16
C GLY A 243 28.31 -1.36 -1.43
N LEU A 244 26.98 -1.42 -1.38
CA LEU A 244 26.16 -1.66 -2.56
C LEU A 244 26.24 -0.52 -3.58
N LEU A 245 26.25 0.74 -3.12
CA LEU A 245 26.43 1.90 -4.01
C LEU A 245 27.81 1.89 -4.68
N LEU A 246 28.87 1.56 -3.93
CA LEU A 246 30.22 1.42 -4.48
C LEU A 246 30.31 0.26 -5.46
N LEU A 247 29.71 -0.89 -5.14
CA LEU A 247 29.66 -2.04 -6.04
C LEU A 247 28.88 -1.72 -7.32
N TRP A 248 27.75 -1.02 -7.22
CA TRP A 248 26.96 -0.59 -8.36
C TRP A 248 27.72 0.42 -9.22
N GLN A 249 28.41 1.40 -8.60
CA GLN A 249 29.29 2.33 -9.31
C GLN A 249 30.44 1.59 -10.03
N ALA A 250 31.08 0.64 -9.35
CA ALA A 250 32.16 -0.16 -9.92
C ALA A 250 31.65 -1.01 -11.09
N ALA A 251 30.54 -1.72 -10.93
CA ALA A 251 29.94 -2.57 -11.96
C ALA A 251 29.62 -1.79 -13.24
N ASN A 252 29.11 -0.56 -13.11
CA ASN A 252 28.88 0.30 -14.26
C ASN A 252 30.21 0.81 -14.87
N SER A 253 31.12 1.34 -14.05
CA SER A 253 32.42 1.87 -14.52
C SER A 253 33.34 0.83 -15.17
N LEU A 254 33.22 -0.43 -14.76
CA LEU A 254 33.98 -1.57 -15.28
C LEU A 254 33.26 -2.27 -16.45
N GLY A 255 32.08 -1.80 -16.85
CA GLY A 255 31.30 -2.37 -17.96
C GLY A 255 30.71 -3.75 -17.67
N TRP A 256 30.50 -4.11 -16.41
CA TRP A 256 29.83 -5.37 -16.04
C TRP A 256 28.34 -5.35 -16.36
N VAL A 257 27.75 -4.16 -16.48
CA VAL A 257 26.35 -3.94 -16.83
C VAL A 257 26.27 -2.84 -17.87
N ASP A 258 25.33 -2.98 -18.82
CA ASP A 258 25.04 -1.95 -19.81
C ASP A 258 24.57 -0.66 -19.12
N ALA A 259 25.30 0.44 -19.34
CA ALA A 259 25.02 1.75 -18.74
C ALA A 259 23.67 2.34 -19.18
N ASN A 260 23.13 1.88 -20.32
CA ASN A 260 21.80 2.25 -20.78
C ASN A 260 20.69 1.52 -20.02
N ILE A 261 20.98 0.38 -19.40
CA ILE A 261 20.02 -0.41 -18.62
C ILE A 261 20.12 -0.07 -17.14
N LEU A 262 21.33 -0.12 -16.59
CA LEU A 262 21.61 0.19 -15.20
C LEU A 262 22.62 1.34 -15.10
N THR A 263 22.07 2.54 -15.14
CA THR A 263 22.81 3.79 -14.97
C THR A 263 23.63 3.80 -13.67
N SER A 264 24.78 4.45 -13.65
CA SER A 264 25.59 4.53 -12.41
C SER A 264 24.91 5.38 -11.33
N PRO A 265 25.11 5.10 -10.03
CA PRO A 265 24.55 5.94 -8.97
C PRO A 265 25.01 7.40 -9.07
N LEU A 266 26.24 7.65 -9.55
CA LEU A 266 26.73 9.00 -9.79
C LEU A 266 25.95 9.72 -10.91
N GLU A 267 25.61 9.03 -12.01
CA GLU A 267 24.77 9.58 -13.06
C GLU A 267 23.34 9.83 -12.60
N VAL A 268 22.78 8.95 -11.77
CA VAL A 268 21.46 9.19 -11.14
C VAL A 268 21.50 10.47 -10.29
N LEU A 269 22.55 10.68 -9.50
CA LEU A 269 22.74 11.91 -8.73
C LEU A 269 22.96 13.14 -9.62
N ARG A 270 23.69 13.00 -10.74
CA ARG A 270 23.86 14.08 -11.73
C ARG A 270 22.54 14.41 -12.41
N SER A 271 21.72 13.42 -12.73
CA SER A 271 20.39 13.60 -13.34
C SER A 271 19.43 14.28 -12.37
N LEU A 272 19.46 13.89 -11.08
CA LEU A 272 18.76 14.62 -10.01
C LEU A 272 19.22 16.07 -9.91
N TYR A 273 20.53 16.31 -9.91
CA TYR A 273 21.08 17.67 -9.82
C TYR A 273 20.76 18.52 -11.05
N ALA A 274 20.90 17.97 -12.26
CA ALA A 274 20.54 18.64 -13.51
C ALA A 274 19.04 18.97 -13.55
N GLY A 275 18.19 18.01 -13.17
CA GLY A 275 16.75 18.19 -13.10
C GLY A 275 16.30 19.20 -12.03
N LEU A 276 17.12 19.42 -10.98
CA LEU A 276 16.91 20.48 -10.00
C LEU A 276 17.29 21.86 -10.56
N LEU A 277 18.36 21.93 -11.36
CA LEU A 277 18.84 23.18 -11.97
C LEU A 277 17.97 23.66 -13.13
N ASP A 278 17.51 22.73 -13.98
CA ASP A 278 16.66 23.05 -15.13
C ASP A 278 15.18 23.28 -14.75
N GLY A 279 14.83 23.02 -13.49
CA GLY A 279 13.49 23.21 -12.94
C GLY A 279 12.49 22.09 -13.27
N SER A 280 12.87 21.09 -14.08
CA SER A 280 11.98 20.01 -14.50
C SER A 280 11.51 19.13 -13.32
N LEU A 281 12.42 18.73 -12.43
CA LEU A 281 12.09 17.91 -11.26
C LEU A 281 11.32 18.68 -10.19
N PRO A 282 11.71 19.92 -9.80
CA PRO A 282 10.93 20.74 -8.88
C PRO A 282 9.49 20.98 -9.38
N GLU A 283 9.32 21.26 -10.67
CA GLU A 283 8.02 21.50 -11.26
C GLU A 283 7.14 20.25 -11.24
N ALA A 284 7.70 19.11 -11.67
CA ALA A 284 7.00 17.83 -11.58
C ALA A 284 6.65 17.45 -10.15
N LEU A 285 7.57 17.64 -9.20
CA LEU A 285 7.33 17.42 -7.77
C LEU A 285 6.22 18.33 -7.23
N ARG A 286 6.23 19.60 -7.62
CA ARG A 286 5.20 20.58 -7.24
C ARG A 286 3.82 20.12 -7.71
N LEU A 287 3.69 19.70 -8.97
CA LEU A 287 2.43 19.19 -9.53
C LEU A 287 1.95 17.93 -8.80
N SER A 288 2.85 16.97 -8.56
CA SER A 288 2.50 15.75 -7.80
C SER A 288 2.09 16.06 -6.36
N LEU A 289 2.79 16.96 -5.67
CA LEU A 289 2.42 17.37 -4.31
C LEU A 289 1.10 18.15 -4.27
N GLN A 290 0.84 19.02 -5.24
CA GLN A 290 -0.44 19.72 -5.36
C GLN A 290 -1.60 18.73 -5.51
N ARG A 291 -1.45 17.73 -6.37
CA ARG A 291 -2.43 16.63 -6.53
C ARG A 291 -2.63 15.85 -5.24
N THR A 292 -1.53 15.49 -4.59
CA THR A 292 -1.54 14.74 -3.32
C THR A 292 -2.32 15.50 -2.26
N LEU A 293 -2.04 16.80 -2.08
CA LEU A 293 -2.69 17.64 -1.08
C LEU A 293 -4.15 17.94 -1.46
N ALA A 294 -4.45 18.25 -2.71
CA ALA A 294 -5.80 18.50 -3.18
C ALA A 294 -6.69 17.26 -3.04
N GLY A 295 -6.19 16.09 -3.46
CA GLY A 295 -6.89 14.82 -3.28
C GLY A 295 -7.05 14.44 -1.80
N LEU A 296 -6.05 14.69 -0.95
CA LEU A 296 -6.17 14.51 0.50
C LEU A 296 -7.23 15.42 1.12
N LEU A 297 -7.30 16.68 0.71
CA LEU A 297 -8.31 17.62 1.21
C LEU A 297 -9.73 17.24 0.77
N LEU A 298 -9.91 16.87 -0.50
CA LEU A 298 -11.20 16.47 -1.04
C LEU A 298 -11.67 15.12 -0.48
N GLY A 299 -10.86 14.07 -0.69
CA GLY A 299 -11.18 12.71 -0.29
C GLY A 299 -11.08 12.50 1.20
N GLY A 300 -10.02 12.99 1.83
CA GLY A 300 -9.86 12.94 3.28
C GLY A 300 -10.91 13.79 4.00
N GLY A 301 -11.25 14.97 3.50
CA GLY A 301 -12.33 15.79 4.04
C GLY A 301 -13.68 15.08 3.98
N ALA A 302 -14.06 14.54 2.81
CA ALA A 302 -15.28 13.75 2.66
C ALA A 302 -15.28 12.49 3.55
N GLY A 303 -14.15 11.79 3.64
CA GLY A 303 -13.98 10.63 4.50
C GLY A 303 -14.11 10.97 5.98
N PHE A 304 -13.52 12.07 6.43
CA PHE A 304 -13.66 12.55 7.81
C PHE A 304 -15.12 12.89 8.14
N VAL A 305 -15.81 13.64 7.28
CA VAL A 305 -17.21 14.02 7.50
C VAL A 305 -18.12 12.79 7.54
N LEU A 306 -18.03 11.91 6.55
CA LEU A 306 -18.82 10.67 6.55
C LEU A 306 -18.44 9.75 7.70
N GLY A 307 -17.16 9.63 8.03
CA GLY A 307 -16.70 8.82 9.16
C GLY A 307 -17.23 9.33 10.50
N LEU A 308 -17.35 10.65 10.66
CA LEU A 308 -17.97 11.28 11.81
C LEU A 308 -19.47 11.00 11.87
N LEU A 309 -20.18 11.11 10.74
CA LEU A 309 -21.60 10.78 10.65
C LEU A 309 -21.89 9.31 11.01
N LEU A 310 -21.10 8.38 10.46
CA LEU A 310 -21.23 6.95 10.73
C LEU A 310 -20.85 6.58 12.17
N GLY A 311 -19.80 7.19 12.71
CA GLY A 311 -19.37 6.95 14.09
C GLY A 311 -20.36 7.46 15.15
N LEU A 312 -21.08 8.54 14.85
CA LEU A 312 -22.06 9.14 15.76
C LEU A 312 -23.46 8.53 15.66
N SER A 313 -23.84 7.98 14.50
CA SER A 313 -25.19 7.50 14.22
C SER A 313 -25.21 6.02 13.87
N ALA A 314 -25.77 5.21 14.77
CA ALA A 314 -25.97 3.78 14.53
C ALA A 314 -26.88 3.51 13.31
N ASN A 315 -27.82 4.41 13.01
CA ASN A 315 -28.68 4.28 11.83
C ASN A 315 -27.89 4.52 10.54
N ALA A 316 -27.03 5.55 10.52
CA ALA A 316 -26.17 5.82 9.38
C ALA A 316 -25.20 4.64 9.15
N GLU A 317 -24.60 4.09 10.21
CA GLU A 317 -23.74 2.91 10.14
C GLU A 317 -24.48 1.69 9.58
N ARG A 318 -25.72 1.44 10.02
CA ARG A 318 -26.53 0.31 9.52
C ARG A 318 -26.90 0.45 8.04
N LEU A 319 -27.19 1.66 7.56
CA LEU A 319 -27.62 1.92 6.19
C LEU A 319 -26.45 2.00 5.20
N LEU A 320 -25.36 2.70 5.56
CA LEU A 320 -24.24 2.99 4.66
C LEU A 320 -23.02 2.11 4.90
N GLY A 321 -22.82 1.63 6.13
CA GLY A 321 -21.65 0.85 6.53
C GLY A 321 -21.42 -0.41 5.67
N PRO A 322 -22.45 -1.24 5.39
CA PRO A 322 -22.31 -2.41 4.52
C PRO A 322 -21.86 -2.04 3.10
N SER A 323 -22.49 -1.03 2.49
CA SER A 323 -22.19 -0.59 1.12
C SER A 323 -20.78 0.00 1.01
N LEU A 324 -20.37 0.84 1.96
CA LEU A 324 -19.01 1.40 2.01
C LEU A 324 -17.97 0.31 2.25
N SER A 325 -18.29 -0.69 3.08
CA SER A 325 -17.44 -1.84 3.31
C SER A 325 -17.26 -2.68 2.05
N ALA A 326 -18.30 -2.82 1.23
CA ALA A 326 -18.23 -3.49 -0.07
C ALA A 326 -17.39 -2.70 -1.07
N LEU A 327 -17.63 -1.38 -1.22
CA LEU A 327 -16.86 -0.51 -2.11
C LEU A 327 -15.36 -0.50 -1.78
N ARG A 328 -15.02 -0.56 -0.49
CA ARG A 328 -13.62 -0.64 -0.02
C ARG A 328 -12.87 -1.87 -0.55
N GLN A 329 -13.57 -2.96 -0.87
CA GLN A 329 -12.94 -4.20 -1.34
C GLN A 329 -12.51 -4.10 -2.81
N VAL A 330 -13.07 -3.15 -3.56
CA VAL A 330 -12.63 -2.85 -4.92
C VAL A 330 -11.23 -2.24 -4.83
N ALA A 331 -10.27 -2.85 -5.53
CA ALA A 331 -8.92 -2.32 -5.59
C ALA A 331 -8.91 -0.92 -6.21
N LEU A 332 -8.10 -0.01 -5.65
CA LEU A 332 -8.03 1.38 -6.11
C LEU A 332 -7.82 1.49 -7.63
N PHE A 333 -6.87 0.71 -8.19
CA PHE A 333 -6.55 0.74 -9.61
C PHE A 333 -7.69 0.24 -10.53
N ALA A 334 -8.64 -0.55 -10.02
CA ALA A 334 -9.81 -0.96 -10.78
C ALA A 334 -10.72 0.23 -11.15
N TRP A 335 -10.60 1.37 -10.45
CA TRP A 335 -11.33 2.58 -10.80
C TRP A 335 -10.73 3.35 -11.98
N VAL A 336 -9.46 3.09 -12.36
CA VAL A 336 -8.78 3.82 -13.43
C VAL A 336 -9.58 3.82 -14.74
N PRO A 337 -10.07 2.67 -15.24
CA PRO A 337 -10.73 2.66 -16.54
C PRO A 337 -12.08 3.39 -16.52
N LEU A 338 -12.78 3.35 -15.39
CA LEU A 338 -14.06 4.04 -15.20
C LEU A 338 -13.87 5.55 -15.07
N LEU A 339 -12.90 5.98 -14.26
CA LEU A 339 -12.59 7.40 -14.07
C LEU A 339 -12.11 8.05 -15.37
N THR A 340 -11.31 7.32 -16.15
CA THR A 340 -10.87 7.80 -17.46
C THR A 340 -12.01 7.85 -18.48
N ALA A 341 -12.98 6.95 -18.41
CA ALA A 341 -14.18 7.02 -19.25
C ALA A 341 -15.13 8.17 -18.85
N TRP A 342 -15.27 8.46 -17.56
CA TRP A 342 -16.18 9.49 -17.03
C TRP A 342 -15.65 10.92 -17.12
N PHE A 343 -14.40 11.10 -16.71
CA PHE A 343 -13.77 12.41 -16.57
C PHE A 343 -12.70 12.67 -17.65
N GLY A 344 -12.43 11.69 -18.50
CA GLY A 344 -11.33 11.76 -19.46
C GLY A 344 -9.95 11.55 -18.82
N LEU A 345 -8.90 11.94 -19.53
CA LEU A 345 -7.51 11.87 -19.06
C LEU A 345 -7.05 13.15 -18.34
N GLY A 346 -7.97 14.10 -18.13
CA GLY A 346 -7.67 15.40 -17.55
C GLY A 346 -7.36 15.37 -16.04
N GLU A 347 -7.09 16.55 -15.49
CA GLU A 347 -6.73 16.73 -14.09
C GLU A 347 -7.85 16.29 -13.12
N GLY A 348 -9.12 16.46 -13.51
CA GLY A 348 -10.27 16.05 -12.70
C GLY A 348 -10.28 14.55 -12.36
N ALA A 349 -10.01 13.69 -13.35
CA ALA A 349 -9.96 12.23 -13.14
C ALA A 349 -8.89 11.84 -12.11
N LYS A 350 -7.73 12.51 -12.17
CA LYS A 350 -6.59 12.30 -11.29
C LYS A 350 -6.92 12.71 -9.87
N LEU A 351 -7.48 13.90 -9.70
CA LEU A 351 -7.90 14.40 -8.39
C LEU A 351 -8.94 13.48 -7.74
N VAL A 352 -9.92 12.98 -8.52
CA VAL A 352 -10.91 12.02 -8.01
C VAL A 352 -10.26 10.69 -7.62
N PHE A 353 -9.31 10.18 -8.41
CA PHE A 353 -8.57 8.96 -8.08
C PHE A 353 -7.77 9.10 -6.78
N VAL A 354 -7.04 10.21 -6.61
CA VAL A 354 -6.27 10.50 -5.40
C VAL A 354 -7.20 10.70 -4.19
N ALA A 355 -8.33 11.39 -4.39
CA ALA A 355 -9.35 11.56 -3.37
C ALA A 355 -9.92 10.21 -2.90
N LEU A 356 -10.21 9.30 -3.83
CA LEU A 356 -10.69 7.96 -3.50
C LEU A 356 -9.66 7.16 -2.67
N ALA A 357 -8.37 7.32 -2.99
CA ALA A 357 -7.28 6.70 -2.23
C ALA A 357 -7.19 7.22 -0.79
N ALA A 358 -7.37 8.52 -0.58
CA ALA A 358 -7.33 9.17 0.73
C ALA A 358 -8.62 8.96 1.56
N PHE A 359 -9.75 8.74 0.88
CA PHE A 359 -11.09 8.69 1.46
C PHE A 359 -11.25 7.57 2.50
N PHE A 360 -11.01 6.31 2.10
CA PHE A 360 -11.31 5.16 2.94
C PHE A 360 -10.46 5.08 4.21
N PRO A 361 -9.13 5.33 4.21
CA PRO A 361 -8.33 5.29 5.42
C PRO A 361 -8.84 6.27 6.50
N LEU A 362 -9.18 7.51 6.11
CA LEU A 362 -9.65 8.52 7.05
C LEU A 362 -11.10 8.30 7.49
N LEU A 363 -11.97 7.83 6.59
CA LEU A 363 -13.33 7.40 6.91
C LEU A 363 -13.33 6.34 8.01
N ILE A 364 -12.59 5.26 7.80
CA ILE A 364 -12.60 4.10 8.70
C ILE A 364 -11.95 4.46 10.03
N ALA A 365 -10.84 5.20 10.01
CA ALA A 365 -10.16 5.59 11.23
C ALA A 365 -11.01 6.53 12.10
N THR A 366 -11.72 7.48 11.47
CA THR A 366 -12.64 8.38 12.17
C THR A 366 -13.83 7.61 12.74
N GLN A 367 -14.49 6.79 11.94
CA GLN A 367 -15.65 5.99 12.36
C GLN A 367 -15.30 5.05 13.52
N ARG A 368 -14.20 4.28 13.40
CA ARG A 368 -13.77 3.34 14.43
C ARG A 368 -13.27 4.06 15.68
N GLY A 369 -12.58 5.18 15.51
CA GLY A 369 -12.10 6.01 16.62
C GLY A 369 -13.26 6.47 17.50
N ILE A 370 -14.33 6.97 16.88
CA ILE A 370 -15.54 7.38 17.59
C ILE A 370 -16.29 6.18 18.18
N ALA A 371 -16.43 5.08 17.44
CA ALA A 371 -17.12 3.88 17.91
C ALA A 371 -16.41 3.17 19.07
N SER A 372 -15.08 3.35 19.20
CA SER A 372 -14.27 2.80 20.30
C SER A 372 -14.25 3.67 21.56
N LEU A 373 -14.93 4.83 21.57
CA LEU A 373 -14.98 5.68 22.75
C LEU A 373 -15.71 4.98 23.88
N ALA A 374 -15.22 5.20 25.10
CA ALA A 374 -15.78 4.59 26.29
C ALA A 374 -17.24 5.06 26.50
N PRO A 375 -18.17 4.17 26.85
CA PRO A 375 -19.59 4.52 27.04
C PRO A 375 -19.79 5.62 28.09
N GLN A 376 -18.88 5.71 29.08
CA GLN A 376 -18.88 6.74 30.11
C GLN A 376 -18.75 8.16 29.55
N LEU A 377 -18.10 8.36 28.40
CA LEU A 377 -18.04 9.68 27.74
C LEU A 377 -19.42 10.11 27.23
N GLY A 378 -20.27 9.16 26.84
CA GLY A 378 -21.65 9.40 26.47
C GLY A 378 -22.51 9.77 27.67
N GLU A 379 -22.36 9.05 28.78
CA GLU A 379 -23.04 9.33 30.06
C GLU A 379 -22.65 10.71 30.61
N ALA A 380 -21.36 11.05 30.57
CA ALA A 380 -20.87 12.36 30.97
C ALA A 380 -21.45 13.49 30.11
N ALA A 381 -21.55 13.28 28.78
CA ALA A 381 -22.17 14.25 27.88
C ALA A 381 -23.66 14.49 28.22
N GLN A 382 -24.38 13.42 28.57
CA GLN A 382 -25.79 13.50 28.98
C GLN A 382 -25.94 14.19 30.35
N ALA A 383 -25.11 13.83 31.33
CA ALA A 383 -25.12 14.42 32.66
C ALA A 383 -24.82 15.93 32.63
N LEU A 384 -23.87 16.35 31.80
CA LEU A 384 -23.50 17.74 31.58
C LEU A 384 -24.44 18.48 30.60
N ARG A 385 -25.45 17.80 30.04
CA ARG A 385 -26.40 18.32 29.04
C ARG A 385 -25.70 19.04 27.88
N LEU A 386 -24.61 18.46 27.37
CA LEU A 386 -23.83 19.08 26.31
C LEU A 386 -24.58 19.01 24.97
N ASP A 387 -24.71 20.16 24.32
CA ASP A 387 -25.20 20.22 22.93
C ASP A 387 -24.23 19.50 21.97
N LEU A 388 -24.71 19.13 20.79
CA LEU A 388 -23.90 18.47 19.75
C LEU A 388 -22.53 19.16 19.49
N PRO A 389 -22.42 20.48 19.27
CA PRO A 389 -21.12 21.11 19.03
C PRO A 389 -20.17 21.01 20.23
N HIS A 390 -20.70 21.15 21.45
CA HIS A 390 -19.93 21.02 22.68
C HIS A 390 -19.47 19.59 22.91
N ARG A 391 -20.37 18.61 22.75
CA ARG A 391 -20.06 17.18 22.79
C ARG A 391 -18.97 16.81 21.77
N LEU A 392 -19.07 17.33 20.55
CA LEU A 392 -18.08 17.07 19.50
C LEU A 392 -16.70 17.64 19.86
N ARG A 393 -16.64 18.92 20.26
CA ARG A 393 -15.37 19.61 20.51
C ARG A 393 -14.68 19.16 21.79
N LEU A 394 -15.43 18.85 22.83
CA LEU A 394 -14.88 18.58 24.16
C LEU A 394 -14.65 17.09 24.44
N LEU A 395 -15.47 16.20 23.87
CA LEU A 395 -15.43 14.77 24.20
C LEU A 395 -15.06 13.91 22.99
N VAL A 396 -15.83 14.02 21.90
CA VAL A 396 -15.70 13.09 20.76
C VAL A 396 -14.42 13.31 19.98
N LEU A 397 -14.15 14.54 19.52
CA LEU A 397 -12.97 14.83 18.72
C LEU A 397 -11.67 14.64 19.51
N PRO A 398 -11.53 15.09 20.77
CA PRO A 398 -10.34 14.80 21.57
C PRO A 398 -10.18 13.30 21.82
N GLY A 399 -11.24 12.59 22.18
CA GLY A 399 -11.18 11.15 22.43
C GLY A 399 -10.80 10.34 21.19
N ALA A 400 -11.34 10.70 20.02
CA ALA A 400 -11.08 10.02 18.75
C ALA A 400 -9.83 10.56 18.03
N ALA A 401 -9.21 11.65 18.51
CA ALA A 401 -8.08 12.30 17.85
C ALA A 401 -6.94 11.31 17.48
N PRO A 402 -6.49 10.39 18.36
CA PRO A 402 -5.42 9.46 17.99
C PRO A 402 -5.75 8.61 16.76
N ALA A 403 -6.99 8.11 16.69
CA ALA A 403 -7.45 7.34 15.54
C ALA A 403 -7.56 8.24 14.29
N ILE A 404 -8.14 9.44 14.41
CA ILE A 404 -8.26 10.39 13.29
C ILE A 404 -6.89 10.76 12.73
N PHE A 405 -5.91 11.10 13.58
CA PHE A 405 -4.56 11.46 13.13
C PHE A 405 -3.79 10.27 12.54
N ALA A 406 -3.95 9.07 13.11
CA ALA A 406 -3.42 7.85 12.49
C ALA A 406 -4.06 7.59 11.11
N GLY A 407 -5.36 7.84 10.98
CA GLY A 407 -6.11 7.82 9.73
C GLY A 407 -5.61 8.84 8.72
N LEU A 408 -5.34 10.08 9.16
CA LEU A 408 -4.80 11.15 8.33
C LEU A 408 -3.40 10.80 7.81
N ARG A 409 -2.54 10.22 8.66
CA ARG A 409 -1.23 9.70 8.24
C ARG A 409 -1.37 8.64 7.16
N LEU A 410 -2.27 7.67 7.33
CA LEU A 410 -2.53 6.65 6.31
C LEU A 410 -3.08 7.29 5.04
N ALA A 411 -4.08 8.16 5.14
CA ALA A 411 -4.66 8.87 4.00
C ALA A 411 -3.62 9.67 3.22
N LEU A 412 -2.65 10.30 3.88
CA LEU A 412 -1.54 10.99 3.23
C LEU A 412 -0.64 10.02 2.45
N ILE A 413 -0.31 8.85 3.01
CA ILE A 413 0.49 7.81 2.33
C ILE A 413 -0.28 7.25 1.12
N TYR A 414 -1.57 6.98 1.26
CA TYR A 414 -2.42 6.50 0.16
C TYR A 414 -2.67 7.58 -0.89
N ALA A 415 -2.78 8.85 -0.51
CA ALA A 415 -2.87 9.97 -1.46
C ALA A 415 -1.60 10.04 -2.31
N TRP A 416 -0.42 9.94 -1.69
CA TRP A 416 0.86 9.93 -2.42
C TRP A 416 0.96 8.74 -3.40
N LEU A 417 0.61 7.54 -2.94
CA LEU A 417 0.55 6.34 -3.80
C LEU A 417 -0.48 6.51 -4.93
N GLY A 418 -1.64 7.09 -4.61
CA GLY A 418 -2.70 7.41 -5.55
C GLY A 418 -2.25 8.42 -6.61
N THR A 419 -1.46 9.43 -6.24
CA THR A 419 -0.93 10.41 -7.19
C THR A 419 0.03 9.76 -8.18
N ILE A 420 0.95 8.92 -7.69
CA ILE A 420 1.87 8.17 -8.56
C ILE A 420 1.06 7.29 -9.51
N GLY A 421 0.06 6.57 -8.98
CA GLY A 421 -0.85 5.77 -9.80
C GLY A 421 -1.59 6.59 -10.86
N ALA A 422 -2.20 7.72 -10.48
CA ALA A 422 -2.94 8.59 -11.38
C ALA A 422 -2.04 9.13 -12.50
N GLU A 423 -0.87 9.64 -12.17
CA GLU A 423 0.11 10.16 -13.15
C GLU A 423 0.67 9.06 -14.06
N TYR A 424 0.72 7.82 -13.55
CA TYR A 424 1.21 6.66 -14.30
C TYR A 424 0.17 6.17 -15.32
N PHE A 425 -1.07 5.98 -14.88
CA PHE A 425 -2.13 5.39 -15.72
C PHE A 425 -2.93 6.42 -16.53
N MET A 426 -2.86 7.70 -16.15
CA MET A 426 -3.56 8.79 -16.83
C MET A 426 -2.50 9.81 -17.24
N PRO A 427 -1.91 9.71 -18.45
CA PRO A 427 -0.87 10.65 -18.89
C PRO A 427 -1.31 12.12 -18.76
N SER A 428 -0.41 13.01 -18.33
CA SER A 428 -0.60 14.48 -18.25
C SER A 428 0.63 15.23 -18.70
N ASP A 429 0.45 16.54 -18.88
CA ASP A 429 1.48 17.58 -18.99
C ASP A 429 2.30 17.81 -17.70
N GLY A 430 2.61 16.77 -16.92
CA GLY A 430 3.54 16.88 -15.79
C GLY A 430 3.22 16.01 -14.59
N GLY A 431 4.19 15.93 -13.67
CA GLY A 431 4.20 15.02 -12.52
C GLY A 431 5.41 14.09 -12.55
N ILE A 432 5.88 13.65 -11.39
CA ILE A 432 7.11 12.86 -11.28
C ILE A 432 6.94 11.50 -11.99
N ALA A 433 5.78 10.85 -11.85
CA ALA A 433 5.57 9.56 -12.50
C ALA A 433 5.38 9.72 -14.02
N SER A 434 4.78 10.82 -14.48
CA SER A 434 4.69 11.12 -15.91
C SER A 434 6.07 11.41 -16.52
N LEU A 435 6.95 12.13 -15.82
CA LEU A 435 8.36 12.31 -16.24
C LEU A 435 9.09 10.97 -16.31
N MET A 436 8.91 10.09 -15.33
CA MET A 436 9.51 8.77 -15.29
C MET A 436 9.10 7.93 -16.51
N ILE A 437 7.81 7.94 -16.88
CA ILE A 437 7.32 7.21 -18.07
C ILE A 437 7.90 7.82 -19.36
N GLY A 438 7.91 9.14 -19.49
CA GLY A 438 8.50 9.81 -20.65
C GLY A 438 9.99 9.49 -20.79
N ALA A 439 10.73 9.49 -19.68
CA ALA A 439 12.13 9.07 -19.65
C ALA A 439 12.32 7.61 -20.06
N GLN A 440 11.45 6.70 -19.60
CA GLN A 440 11.49 5.29 -19.98
C GLN A 440 11.29 5.11 -21.49
N GLN A 441 10.35 5.83 -22.11
CA GLN A 441 10.11 5.77 -23.56
C GLN A 441 11.31 6.23 -24.38
N LEU A 442 12.09 7.17 -23.83
CA LEU A 442 13.34 7.68 -24.41
C LEU A 442 14.57 6.85 -23.99
N PHE A 443 14.38 5.74 -23.28
CA PHE A 443 15.45 4.92 -22.70
C PHE A 443 16.44 5.70 -21.81
N ARG A 444 15.98 6.81 -21.20
CA ARG A 444 16.75 7.65 -20.28
C ARG A 444 16.67 7.10 -18.86
N MET A 445 17.36 5.99 -18.63
CA MET A 445 17.31 5.28 -17.35
C MET A 445 17.88 6.08 -16.17
N ASP A 446 18.74 7.05 -16.45
CA ASP A 446 19.21 8.03 -15.48
C ASP A 446 18.05 8.81 -14.87
N GLN A 447 17.13 9.30 -15.71
CA GLN A 447 15.96 10.06 -15.30
C GLN A 447 14.90 9.16 -14.66
N VAL A 448 14.71 7.94 -15.16
CA VAL A 448 13.80 6.95 -14.56
C VAL A 448 14.22 6.66 -13.11
N MET A 449 15.48 6.32 -12.90
CA MET A 449 16.01 5.99 -11.58
C MET A 449 16.04 7.23 -10.66
N ALA A 450 16.35 8.41 -11.19
CA ALA A 450 16.25 9.68 -10.45
C ALA A 450 14.83 9.94 -9.95
N ALA A 451 13.83 9.79 -10.82
CA ALA A 451 12.42 9.94 -10.46
C ALA A 451 11.97 8.89 -9.42
N MET A 452 12.41 7.62 -9.53
CA MET A 452 12.15 6.58 -8.54
C MET A 452 12.71 6.92 -7.15
N VAL A 453 13.96 7.41 -7.09
CA VAL A 453 14.59 7.85 -5.85
C VAL A 453 13.82 9.03 -5.25
N LEU A 454 13.48 10.02 -6.06
CA LEU A 454 12.68 11.17 -5.63
C LEU A 454 11.31 10.74 -5.07
N ILE A 455 10.65 9.80 -5.75
CA ILE A 455 9.37 9.23 -5.30
C ILE A 455 9.49 8.59 -3.92
N GLY A 456 10.53 7.78 -3.70
CA GLY A 456 10.79 7.11 -2.43
C GLY A 456 11.14 8.09 -1.30
N LEU A 457 11.98 9.09 -1.59
CA LEU A 457 12.37 10.12 -0.61
C LEU A 457 11.18 10.97 -0.17
N VAL A 458 10.35 11.43 -1.11
CA VAL A 458 9.16 12.23 -0.82
C VAL A 458 8.13 11.40 -0.06
N GLY A 459 7.91 10.13 -0.45
CA GLY A 459 7.02 9.23 0.29
C GLY A 459 7.48 9.02 1.74
N ALA A 460 8.77 8.78 1.95
CA ALA A 460 9.34 8.65 3.30
C ALA A 460 9.21 9.94 4.11
N LEU A 461 9.43 11.11 3.47
CA LEU A 461 9.26 12.42 4.09
C LEU A 461 7.81 12.66 4.52
N LEU A 462 6.84 12.40 3.63
CA LEU A 462 5.42 12.53 3.93
C LEU A 462 4.99 11.60 5.08
N GLY A 463 5.45 10.34 5.06
CA GLY A 463 5.20 9.40 6.16
C GLY A 463 5.74 9.89 7.50
N HIS A 464 6.97 10.42 7.51
CA HIS A 464 7.60 10.98 8.70
C HIS A 464 6.91 12.25 9.22
N LEU A 465 6.51 13.14 8.31
CA LEU A 465 5.71 14.32 8.65
C LEU A 465 4.37 13.92 9.27
N GLY A 466 3.67 12.95 8.67
CA GLY A 466 2.42 12.41 9.22
C GLY A 466 2.58 11.82 10.62
N GLN A 467 3.66 11.06 10.86
CA GLN A 467 3.97 10.52 12.19
C GLN A 467 4.30 11.61 13.22
N ARG A 468 5.04 12.65 12.81
CA ARG A 468 5.32 13.81 13.68
C ARG A 468 4.05 14.58 14.02
N LEU A 469 3.12 14.74 13.07
CA LEU A 469 1.83 15.39 13.32
C LEU A 469 1.00 14.58 14.33
N GLU A 470 0.88 13.27 14.12
CA GLU A 470 0.15 12.37 15.03
C GLU A 470 0.74 12.39 16.44
N SER A 471 2.06 12.25 16.58
CA SER A 471 2.71 12.24 17.90
C SER A 471 2.60 13.59 18.61
N ARG A 472 2.56 14.72 17.89
CA ARG A 472 2.34 16.05 18.47
C ARG A 472 0.90 16.28 18.92
N ALA A 473 -0.07 15.84 18.12
CA ALA A 473 -1.49 16.02 18.44
C ALA A 473 -1.98 15.14 19.59
N THR A 474 -1.28 14.04 19.88
CA THR A 474 -1.69 13.04 20.89
C THR A 474 -0.82 13.05 22.16
N ARG A 475 0.02 14.08 22.35
CA ARG A 475 0.98 14.17 23.48
C ARG A 475 0.37 14.04 24.85
N TRP A 476 -0.87 14.49 25.02
CA TRP A 476 -1.59 14.50 26.30
C TRP A 476 -1.92 13.11 26.86
N ARG A 477 -1.74 12.02 26.08
CA ARG A 477 -1.96 10.64 26.53
C ARG A 477 -0.69 9.96 27.06
N SER A 478 0.48 10.49 26.72
CA SER A 478 1.78 9.97 27.15
C SER A 478 2.39 10.73 28.33
N ALA A 479 1.72 11.79 28.80
CA ALA A 479 2.01 12.54 30.02
C ALA A 479 1.04 12.09 31.10
#